data_AF-A0A832WQ09-F1
#
_entry.id   AF-A0A832WQ09-F1
#
_cell.length_a   1.000
_cell.length_b   1.000
_cell.length_c   1.000
_cell.angle_alpha   90.00
_cell.angle_beta   90.00
_cell.angle_gamma   90.00
#
_symmetry.space_group_name_H-M   'P 1'
#
loop_
_entity.id
_entity.type
_entity.pdbx_description
1 polymer ?
#
loop_
_entity_poly.entity_id
_entity_poly.type
_entity_poly.pdbx_seq_one_letter_code
_entity_poly.pdbx_strand_id
1 'polypeptide(L)'
;MSEIYFEKKENRVVIFAGNYYAIFEGNSVKGKIETQGLKVEFEGKIDKLPDTKEEANEIIKSLFYQSPKRVSYGSVVEAENDRVRVKAWGITINDINALFNRLSEIKPLPIDATKLSLQYDMPLHKVKKIIKDNPLRLQEEAYKFTISNFGNRLPRIEEKDNFKVILDVVEDGGILILVYKGEQIYKAKISFATLYKYLEMNPKELIEEAFNLLEGLVNLQGKASSDSNILPGIVEGQRKNGKFVIKSENEEAEIPAESYDDVKKFISSLRREVYLS
;
A
#
# COMPACT_ATOMS: atom_id res chain seq x y z
N MET A 1 12.21 7.53 24.90
CA MET A 1 13.21 7.53 23.81
C MET A 1 12.67 6.60 22.74
N SER A 2 12.45 7.10 21.52
CA SER A 2 12.03 6.29 20.39
C SER A 2 13.30 5.71 19.75
N GLU A 3 13.51 4.41 19.92
CA GLU A 3 14.72 3.72 19.47
C GLU A 3 14.47 3.03 18.11
N ILE A 4 15.54 2.90 17.33
CA ILE A 4 15.59 1.95 16.22
C ILE A 4 15.72 0.57 16.86
N TYR A 5 14.85 -0.36 16.50
CA TYR A 5 14.94 -1.74 16.96
C TYR A 5 16.01 -2.48 16.17
N PHE A 6 16.87 -3.20 16.87
CA PHE A 6 17.91 -4.05 16.29
C PHE A 6 17.98 -5.36 17.09
N GLU A 7 17.79 -6.48 16.40
CA GLU A 7 17.90 -7.82 16.98
C GLU A 7 18.84 -8.67 16.11
N LYS A 8 19.91 -9.19 16.71
CA LYS A 8 20.81 -10.13 16.07
C LYS A 8 20.67 -11.52 16.70
N LYS A 9 20.41 -12.50 15.84
CA LYS A 9 20.45 -13.95 16.12
C LYS A 9 21.52 -14.58 15.23
N GLU A 10 21.92 -15.82 15.52
CA GLU A 10 23.09 -16.48 14.89
C GLU A 10 23.19 -16.27 13.38
N ASN A 11 22.10 -16.51 12.64
CA ASN A 11 22.06 -16.40 11.16
C ASN A 11 21.08 -15.34 10.65
N ARG A 12 20.62 -14.43 11.51
CA ARG A 12 19.57 -13.47 11.16
C ARG A 12 19.72 -12.16 11.91
N VAL A 13 19.59 -11.04 11.20
CA VAL A 13 19.51 -9.71 11.79
C VAL A 13 18.20 -9.04 11.38
N VAL A 14 17.53 -8.41 12.34
CA VAL A 14 16.33 -7.61 12.10
C VAL A 14 16.63 -6.18 12.50
N ILE A 15 16.32 -5.24 11.62
CA ILE A 15 16.31 -3.82 11.92
C ILE A 15 14.92 -3.25 11.61
N PHE A 16 14.41 -2.43 12.52
CA PHE A 16 13.14 -1.74 12.33
C PHE A 16 13.29 -0.28 12.79
N ALA A 17 13.07 0.63 11.85
CA ALA A 17 13.06 2.07 12.00
C ALA A 17 11.67 2.62 11.65
N GLY A 18 11.41 3.88 11.99
CA GLY A 18 10.12 4.53 11.70
C GLY A 18 9.80 4.70 10.21
N ASN A 19 10.80 4.57 9.34
CA ASN A 19 10.69 4.72 7.88
C ASN A 19 11.17 3.50 7.09
N TYR A 20 11.67 2.44 7.74
CA TYR A 20 11.96 1.19 7.06
C TYR A 20 12.07 0.02 8.03
N TYR A 21 11.93 -1.20 7.51
CA TYR A 21 12.40 -2.41 8.18
C TYR A 21 13.21 -3.26 7.21
N ALA A 22 14.12 -4.06 7.74
CA ALA A 22 14.86 -5.04 6.96
C ALA A 22 15.19 -6.29 7.80
N ILE A 23 15.20 -7.43 7.13
CA ILE A 23 15.53 -8.74 7.66
C ILE A 23 16.69 -9.27 6.83
N PHE A 24 17.86 -9.38 7.46
CA PHE A 24 19.05 -9.98 6.90
C PHE A 24 19.08 -11.46 7.30
N GLU A 25 19.27 -12.35 6.34
CA GLU A 25 19.34 -13.79 6.57
C GLU A 25 20.32 -14.41 5.57
N GLY A 26 21.37 -15.05 6.10
CA GLY A 26 22.49 -15.53 5.30
C GLY A 26 23.15 -14.42 4.47
N ASN A 27 23.11 -14.58 3.14
CA ASN A 27 23.65 -13.63 2.16
C ASN A 27 22.57 -12.78 1.47
N SER A 28 21.40 -12.65 2.11
CA SER A 28 20.28 -11.88 1.58
C SER A 28 19.72 -10.89 2.60
N VAL A 29 19.06 -9.85 2.10
CA VAL A 29 18.25 -8.92 2.90
C VAL A 29 16.94 -8.64 2.20
N LYS A 30 15.84 -8.71 2.94
CA LYS A 30 14.51 -8.29 2.47
C LYS A 30 14.02 -7.15 3.34
N GLY A 31 13.38 -6.15 2.75
CA GLY A 31 12.90 -5.04 3.53
C GLY A 31 11.88 -4.18 2.82
N LYS A 32 11.37 -3.22 3.58
CA LYS A 32 10.44 -2.20 3.10
C LYS A 32 10.87 -0.84 3.59
N ILE A 33 10.81 0.15 2.72
CA ILE A 33 11.05 1.56 3.01
C ILE A 33 9.75 2.31 2.78
N GLU A 34 9.36 3.16 3.72
CA GLU A 34 8.21 4.06 3.60
C GLU A 34 8.60 5.47 4.04
N THR A 35 8.64 6.40 3.08
CA THR A 35 9.07 7.78 3.33
C THR A 35 8.31 8.76 2.44
N GLN A 36 7.73 9.81 3.02
CA GLN A 36 7.08 10.90 2.27
C GLN A 36 6.08 10.41 1.18
N GLY A 37 5.31 9.36 1.48
CA GLY A 37 4.35 8.79 0.54
C GLY A 37 4.93 7.86 -0.54
N LEU A 38 6.25 7.67 -0.59
CA LEU A 38 6.92 6.61 -1.35
C LEU A 38 6.98 5.34 -0.50
N LYS A 39 6.65 4.20 -1.11
CA LYS A 39 6.77 2.86 -0.55
C LYS A 39 7.64 2.03 -1.48
N VAL A 40 8.63 1.34 -0.92
CA VAL A 40 9.55 0.47 -1.66
C VAL A 40 9.69 -0.84 -0.91
N GLU A 41 9.45 -1.95 -1.59
CA GLU A 41 9.87 -3.28 -1.14
C GLU A 41 11.12 -3.68 -1.90
N PHE A 42 12.09 -4.28 -1.20
CA PHE A 42 13.36 -4.65 -1.80
C PHE A 42 13.84 -6.02 -1.31
N GLU A 43 14.55 -6.70 -2.20
CA GLU A 43 15.31 -7.90 -1.90
C GLU A 43 16.73 -7.73 -2.45
N GLY A 44 17.72 -7.77 -1.57
CA GLY A 44 19.11 -7.49 -1.87
C GLY A 44 20.06 -8.64 -1.51
N LYS A 45 21.23 -8.63 -2.15
CA LYS A 45 22.37 -9.51 -1.86
C LYS A 45 23.37 -8.78 -0.97
N ILE A 46 23.76 -9.44 0.11
CA ILE A 46 24.72 -8.93 1.10
C ILE A 46 25.89 -9.90 1.20
N ASP A 47 27.05 -9.36 1.56
CA ASP A 47 28.28 -10.15 1.69
C ASP A 47 28.45 -10.70 3.12
N LYS A 48 27.91 -9.97 4.11
CA LYS A 48 27.92 -10.35 5.52
C LYS A 48 26.67 -9.84 6.25
N LEU A 49 26.30 -10.50 7.34
CA LEU A 49 25.32 -9.98 8.28
C LEU A 49 25.89 -8.76 9.01
N PRO A 50 25.10 -7.70 9.24
CA PRO A 50 25.55 -6.54 10.00
C PRO A 50 25.72 -6.86 11.50
N ASP A 51 26.71 -6.24 12.13
CA ASP A 51 26.96 -6.36 13.57
C ASP A 51 26.26 -5.25 14.37
N THR A 52 25.98 -4.12 13.73
CA THR A 52 25.36 -2.95 14.35
C THR A 52 24.22 -2.39 13.50
N LYS A 53 23.39 -1.53 14.09
CA LYS A 53 22.32 -0.83 13.37
C LYS A 53 22.88 0.16 12.33
N GLU A 54 24.04 0.76 12.60
CA GLU A 54 24.76 1.62 11.66
C GLU A 54 25.25 0.82 10.45
N GLU A 55 25.87 -0.34 10.68
CA GLU A 55 26.29 -1.22 9.59
C GLU A 55 25.11 -1.71 8.76
N ALA A 56 24.01 -2.11 9.40
CA ALA A 56 22.79 -2.54 8.70
C ALA A 56 22.27 -1.43 7.76
N ASN A 57 22.26 -0.19 8.24
CA ASN A 57 21.82 0.96 7.47
C ASN A 57 22.74 1.25 6.27
N GLU A 58 24.05 1.17 6.45
CA GLU A 58 25.01 1.37 5.34
C GLU A 58 24.92 0.24 4.31
N ILE A 59 24.71 -1.01 4.73
CA ILE A 59 24.46 -2.12 3.81
C ILE A 59 23.20 -1.84 2.97
N ILE A 60 22.08 -1.44 3.60
CA ILE A 60 20.83 -1.13 2.88
C ILE A 60 21.05 -0.02 1.86
N LYS A 61 21.70 1.09 2.24
CA LYS A 61 22.03 2.18 1.30
C LYS A 61 22.85 1.69 0.11
N SER A 62 23.85 0.85 0.38
CA SER A 62 24.80 0.37 -0.63
C SER A 62 24.14 -0.46 -1.74
N LEU A 63 22.99 -1.09 -1.46
CA LEU A 63 22.19 -1.79 -2.45
C LEU A 63 21.75 -0.89 -3.61
N PHE A 64 21.59 0.41 -3.34
CA PHE A 64 21.02 1.38 -4.28
C PHE A 64 22.06 2.31 -4.93
N TYR A 65 23.36 2.14 -4.66
CA TYR A 65 24.41 2.96 -5.30
C TYR A 65 24.57 2.72 -6.81
N GLN A 66 24.17 1.53 -7.27
CA GLN A 66 24.22 1.22 -8.70
C GLN A 66 22.87 1.55 -9.34
N SER A 67 22.92 2.25 -10.46
CA SER A 67 21.75 2.46 -11.31
C SER A 67 21.08 1.14 -11.71
N PRO A 68 19.74 1.13 -11.83
CA PRO A 68 19.01 -0.05 -12.27
C PRO A 68 19.38 -0.40 -13.72
N LYS A 69 19.50 -1.71 -13.99
CA LYS A 69 19.77 -2.27 -15.33
C LYS A 69 18.49 -2.69 -16.04
N ARG A 70 17.46 -3.05 -15.28
CA ARG A 70 16.13 -3.44 -15.78
C ARG A 70 15.07 -2.66 -15.04
N VAL A 71 14.10 -2.14 -15.78
CA VAL A 71 13.02 -1.31 -15.25
C VAL A 71 11.73 -1.66 -15.97
N SER A 72 10.66 -1.87 -15.20
CA SER A 72 9.29 -2.01 -15.67
C SER A 72 8.44 -0.92 -15.03
N TYR A 73 7.76 -0.13 -15.86
CA TYR A 73 6.87 0.93 -15.40
C TYR A 73 5.43 0.43 -15.36
N GLY A 74 4.72 0.78 -14.30
CA GLY A 74 3.31 0.48 -14.08
C GLY A 74 2.82 1.18 -12.82
N SER A 75 1.65 0.76 -12.34
CA SER A 75 1.12 1.15 -11.03
C SER A 75 2.08 0.83 -9.88
N VAL A 76 2.90 -0.22 -10.07
CA VAL A 76 4.10 -0.53 -9.29
C VAL A 76 5.29 -0.51 -10.25
N VAL A 77 6.32 0.25 -9.89
CA VAL A 77 7.58 0.29 -10.64
C VAL A 77 8.48 -0.82 -10.14
N GLU A 78 8.85 -1.74 -11.01
CA GLU A 78 9.81 -2.79 -10.71
C GLU A 78 11.17 -2.43 -11.31
N ALA A 79 12.24 -2.55 -10.52
CA ALA A 79 13.59 -2.30 -11.03
C ALA A 79 14.63 -3.23 -10.39
N GLU A 80 15.71 -3.49 -11.11
CA GLU A 80 16.75 -4.44 -10.69
C GLU A 80 18.15 -3.94 -11.08
N ASN A 81 19.11 -4.08 -10.15
CA ASN A 81 20.55 -4.03 -10.42
C ASN A 81 21.21 -5.36 -9.97
N ASP A 82 22.54 -5.44 -9.97
CA ASP A 82 23.24 -6.69 -9.64
C ASP A 82 23.03 -7.15 -8.18
N ARG A 83 22.76 -6.20 -7.29
CA ARG A 83 22.63 -6.38 -5.85
C ARG A 83 21.21 -6.36 -5.34
N VAL A 84 20.26 -5.69 -6.00
CA VAL A 84 18.91 -5.47 -5.46
C VAL A 84 17.82 -5.50 -6.52
N ARG A 85 16.70 -6.10 -6.16
CA ARG A 85 15.41 -6.00 -6.85
C ARG A 85 14.47 -5.15 -6.00
N VAL A 86 13.75 -4.24 -6.63
CA VAL A 86 12.83 -3.31 -5.97
C VAL A 86 11.47 -3.33 -6.62
N LYS A 87 10.44 -3.15 -5.80
CA LYS A 87 9.07 -2.78 -6.19
C LYS A 87 8.73 -1.48 -5.49
N ALA A 88 8.34 -0.46 -6.24
CA ALA A 88 8.13 0.88 -5.71
C ALA A 88 6.81 1.48 -6.18
N TRP A 89 6.10 2.15 -5.27
CA TRP A 89 4.82 2.81 -5.54
C TRP A 89 4.62 3.99 -4.58
N GLY A 90 3.59 4.79 -4.84
CA GLY A 90 3.32 6.04 -4.14
C GLY A 90 3.77 7.26 -4.94
N ILE A 91 4.02 8.39 -4.26
CA ILE A 91 4.06 9.70 -4.92
C ILE A 91 5.24 9.80 -5.92
N THR A 92 4.84 9.85 -7.19
CA THR A 92 5.52 10.23 -8.44
C THR A 92 6.96 9.76 -8.62
N ILE A 93 7.10 8.51 -9.06
CA ILE A 93 8.38 7.94 -9.52
C ILE A 93 8.62 8.40 -10.97
N ASN A 94 8.97 9.67 -11.15
CA ASN A 94 9.24 10.24 -12.48
C ASN A 94 10.56 9.73 -13.09
N ASP A 95 11.54 9.44 -12.23
CA ASP A 95 12.86 8.97 -12.63
C ASP A 95 13.34 7.90 -11.65
N ILE A 96 13.60 6.71 -12.18
CA ILE A 96 14.09 5.57 -11.42
C ILE A 96 15.52 5.78 -10.91
N ASN A 97 16.37 6.52 -11.62
CA ASN A 97 17.72 6.82 -11.12
C ASN A 97 17.64 7.76 -9.93
N ALA A 98 16.78 8.79 -9.99
CA ALA A 98 16.50 9.66 -8.85
C ALA A 98 15.93 8.88 -7.66
N LEU A 99 15.10 7.86 -7.88
CA LEU A 99 14.63 6.96 -6.82
C LEU A 99 15.82 6.24 -6.15
N PHE A 100 16.70 5.59 -6.92
CA PHE A 100 17.86 4.88 -6.37
C PHE A 100 18.80 5.81 -5.60
N ASN A 101 19.06 7.01 -6.12
CA ASN A 101 19.84 8.03 -5.40
C ASN A 101 19.21 8.38 -4.05
N ARG A 102 17.90 8.65 -4.00
CA ARG A 102 17.17 8.93 -2.74
C ARG A 102 17.25 7.78 -1.75
N LEU A 103 17.12 6.54 -2.22
CA LEU A 103 17.21 5.34 -1.38
C LEU A 103 18.63 5.13 -0.84
N SER A 104 19.66 5.49 -1.62
CA SER A 104 21.06 5.41 -1.21
C SER A 104 21.45 6.42 -0.11
N GLU A 105 20.63 7.45 0.10
CA GLU A 105 20.84 8.50 1.09
C GLU A 105 19.91 8.36 2.32
N ILE A 106 19.15 7.26 2.41
CA ILE A 106 18.14 7.08 3.45
C ILE A 106 18.74 7.14 4.85
N LYS A 107 18.11 7.91 5.74
CA LYS A 107 18.46 7.98 7.15
C LYS A 107 17.39 7.25 7.97
N PRO A 108 17.78 6.41 8.94
CA PRO A 108 16.81 5.74 9.79
C PRO A 108 16.15 6.78 10.70
N LEU A 109 14.82 6.77 10.74
CA LEU A 109 14.04 7.56 11.67
C LEU A 109 13.69 6.72 12.91
N PRO A 110 13.57 7.33 14.09
CA PRO A 110 13.12 6.61 15.27
C PRO A 110 11.66 6.15 15.12
N ILE A 111 11.30 5.05 15.79
CA ILE A 111 9.93 4.51 15.72
C ILE A 111 8.94 5.43 16.45
N ASP A 112 7.93 5.91 15.74
CA ASP A 112 6.84 6.71 16.32
C ASP A 112 5.64 5.83 16.67
N ALA A 113 5.55 5.44 17.94
CA ALA A 113 4.44 4.63 18.45
C ALA A 113 3.08 5.33 18.36
N THR A 114 3.04 6.68 18.38
CA THR A 114 1.79 7.44 18.24
C THR A 114 1.31 7.36 16.80
N LYS A 115 2.20 7.55 15.83
CA LYS A 115 1.88 7.37 14.40
C LYS A 115 1.37 5.95 14.13
N LEU A 116 2.04 4.93 14.66
CA LEU A 116 1.62 3.53 14.50
C LEU A 116 0.28 3.24 15.19
N SER A 117 0.04 3.81 16.38
CA SER A 117 -1.24 3.73 17.08
C SER A 117 -2.40 4.27 16.25
N LEU A 118 -2.21 5.41 15.58
CA LEU A 118 -3.20 5.97 14.66
C LEU A 118 -3.37 5.12 13.40
N GLN A 119 -2.28 4.63 12.81
CA GLN A 119 -2.30 3.83 11.58
C GLN A 119 -3.08 2.51 11.74
N TYR A 120 -2.86 1.81 12.85
CA TYR A 120 -3.47 0.50 13.13
C TYR A 120 -4.75 0.61 13.98
N ASP A 121 -5.15 1.82 14.37
CA ASP A 121 -6.21 2.09 15.35
C ASP A 121 -6.13 1.21 16.60
N MET A 122 -4.92 1.09 17.14
CA MET A 122 -4.62 0.31 18.33
C MET A 122 -4.29 1.24 19.51
N PRO A 123 -4.67 0.89 20.75
CA PRO A 123 -4.28 1.66 21.93
C PRO A 123 -2.75 1.82 22.04
N LEU A 124 -2.28 3.04 22.29
CA LEU A 124 -0.86 3.38 22.33
C LEU A 124 -0.04 2.48 23.25
N HIS A 125 -0.59 2.07 24.39
CA HIS A 125 0.11 1.17 25.33
C HIS A 125 0.33 -0.24 24.76
N LYS A 126 -0.60 -0.75 23.92
CA LYS A 126 -0.43 -2.03 23.22
C LYS A 126 0.64 -1.93 22.14
N VAL A 127 0.60 -0.85 21.35
CA VAL A 127 1.61 -0.59 20.30
C VAL A 127 3.00 -0.47 20.89
N LYS A 128 3.17 0.30 21.98
CA LYS A 128 4.44 0.40 22.70
C LYS A 128 4.95 -0.95 23.20
N LYS A 129 4.07 -1.81 23.70
CA LYS A 129 4.42 -3.16 24.14
C LYS A 129 4.91 -4.00 22.96
N ILE A 130 4.19 -4.01 21.84
CA ILE A 130 4.56 -4.78 20.64
C ILE A 130 5.91 -4.31 20.08
N ILE A 131 6.13 -3.00 19.97
CA ILE A 131 7.41 -2.44 19.49
C ILE A 131 8.57 -2.86 20.39
N LYS A 132 8.35 -2.89 21.72
CA LYS A 132 9.37 -3.32 22.68
C LYS A 132 9.68 -4.81 22.56
N ASP A 133 8.66 -5.64 22.35
CA ASP A 133 8.80 -7.09 22.30
C ASP A 133 9.34 -7.56 20.94
N ASN A 134 8.64 -7.24 19.85
CA ASN A 134 9.03 -7.50 18.47
C ASN A 134 8.17 -6.66 17.49
N PRO A 135 8.70 -5.58 16.89
CA PRO A 135 7.93 -4.71 16.00
C PRO A 135 7.47 -5.39 14.71
N LEU A 136 8.08 -6.51 14.29
CA LEU A 136 7.63 -7.26 13.11
C LEU A 136 6.26 -7.92 13.31
N ARG A 137 5.83 -8.12 14.56
CA ARG A 137 4.51 -8.69 14.86
C ARG A 137 3.39 -7.65 14.86
N LEU A 138 3.70 -6.37 14.64
CA LEU A 138 2.72 -5.29 14.73
C LEU A 138 1.51 -5.50 13.82
N GLN A 139 1.74 -5.93 12.59
CA GLN A 139 0.66 -6.17 11.63
C GLN A 139 -0.21 -7.38 12.04
N GLU A 140 0.41 -8.50 12.42
CA GLU A 140 -0.29 -9.70 12.89
C GLU A 140 -1.14 -9.41 14.15
N GLU A 141 -0.57 -8.70 15.12
CA GLU A 141 -1.26 -8.34 16.36
C GLU A 141 -2.34 -7.29 16.13
N ALA A 142 -2.16 -6.38 15.17
CA ALA A 142 -3.21 -5.45 14.73
C ALA A 142 -4.38 -6.21 14.09
N TYR A 143 -4.11 -7.16 13.21
CA TYR A 143 -5.15 -8.00 12.61
C TYR A 143 -5.94 -8.77 13.68
N LYS A 144 -5.27 -9.46 14.61
CA LYS A 144 -5.93 -10.16 15.74
C LYS A 144 -6.77 -9.20 16.57
N PHE A 145 -6.26 -8.01 16.84
CA PHE A 145 -6.99 -6.98 17.56
C PHE A 145 -8.24 -6.53 16.80
N THR A 146 -8.16 -6.33 15.49
CA THR A 146 -9.31 -5.98 14.64
C THR A 146 -10.36 -7.08 14.65
N ILE A 147 -9.98 -8.34 14.40
CA ILE A 147 -10.91 -9.48 14.43
C ILE A 147 -11.60 -9.60 15.79
N SER A 148 -10.86 -9.43 16.89
CA SER A 148 -11.43 -9.50 18.23
C SER A 148 -12.47 -8.42 18.52
N ASN A 149 -12.36 -7.23 17.92
CA ASN A 149 -13.28 -6.11 18.18
C ASN A 149 -14.43 -6.03 17.18
N PHE A 150 -14.20 -6.42 15.92
CA PHE A 150 -15.11 -6.16 14.80
C PHE A 150 -15.43 -7.41 13.96
N GLY A 151 -14.85 -8.58 14.27
CA GLY A 151 -15.04 -9.80 13.48
C GLY A 151 -16.50 -10.25 13.39
N ASN A 152 -17.34 -9.93 14.39
CA ASN A 152 -18.78 -10.21 14.37
C ASN A 152 -19.59 -9.25 13.46
N ARG A 153 -18.96 -8.18 12.95
CA ARG A 153 -19.54 -7.21 12.01
C ARG A 153 -19.02 -7.40 10.59
N LEU A 154 -18.18 -8.40 10.36
CA LEU A 154 -17.49 -8.63 9.09
C LEU A 154 -17.80 -10.04 8.53
N PRO A 155 -17.99 -10.19 7.20
CA PRO A 155 -18.08 -9.11 6.23
C PRO A 155 -19.36 -8.29 6.45
N ARG A 156 -19.24 -6.96 6.38
CA ARG A 156 -20.41 -6.07 6.37
C ARG A 156 -20.85 -5.91 4.93
N ILE A 157 -22.11 -6.21 4.65
CA ILE A 157 -22.71 -6.09 3.33
C ILE A 157 -23.84 -5.10 3.41
N GLU A 158 -23.77 -4.05 2.60
CA GLU A 158 -24.79 -3.02 2.48
C GLU A 158 -25.29 -2.98 1.04
N GLU A 159 -26.61 -2.96 0.87
CA GLU A 159 -27.27 -2.92 -0.44
C GLU A 159 -28.24 -1.73 -0.48
N LYS A 160 -28.17 -0.96 -1.56
CA LYS A 160 -29.07 0.16 -1.81
C LYS A 160 -29.26 0.34 -3.31
N ASP A 161 -30.51 0.21 -3.76
CA ASP A 161 -30.88 0.28 -5.17
C ASP A 161 -30.02 -0.65 -6.04
N ASN A 162 -29.25 -0.09 -6.98
CA ASN A 162 -28.37 -0.83 -7.87
C ASN A 162 -26.96 -1.09 -7.30
N PHE A 163 -26.67 -0.58 -6.10
CA PHE A 163 -25.37 -0.62 -5.47
C PHE A 163 -25.31 -1.62 -4.33
N LYS A 164 -24.15 -2.26 -4.23
CA LYS A 164 -23.78 -3.10 -3.09
C LYS A 164 -22.35 -2.77 -2.69
N VAL A 165 -22.13 -2.55 -1.40
CA VAL A 165 -20.80 -2.38 -0.82
C VAL A 165 -20.50 -3.52 0.14
N ILE A 166 -19.31 -4.08 0.02
CA ILE A 166 -18.80 -5.13 0.91
C ILE A 166 -17.56 -4.59 1.62
N LEU A 167 -17.58 -4.59 2.94
CA LEU A 167 -16.41 -4.38 3.78
C LEU A 167 -15.98 -5.70 4.39
N ASP A 168 -14.71 -6.01 4.27
CA ASP A 168 -14.11 -7.20 4.87
C ASP A 168 -12.72 -6.86 5.44
N VAL A 169 -12.08 -7.84 6.07
CA VAL A 169 -10.75 -7.72 6.65
C VAL A 169 -9.83 -8.84 6.20
N VAL A 170 -8.58 -8.48 5.95
CA VAL A 170 -7.48 -9.38 5.61
C VAL A 170 -6.28 -9.09 6.53
N GLU A 171 -5.28 -9.95 6.51
CA GLU A 171 -4.11 -9.85 7.41
C GLU A 171 -3.37 -8.49 7.34
N ASP A 172 -3.50 -7.78 6.22
CA ASP A 172 -2.77 -6.55 5.93
C ASP A 172 -3.65 -5.30 5.81
N GLY A 173 -4.92 -5.39 6.22
CA GLY A 173 -5.84 -4.26 6.28
C GLY A 173 -7.30 -4.64 6.10
N GLY A 174 -8.12 -3.66 5.71
CA GLY A 174 -9.49 -3.90 5.25
C GLY A 174 -9.57 -4.03 3.74
N ILE A 175 -10.67 -4.60 3.26
CA ILE A 175 -11.07 -4.58 1.86
C ILE A 175 -12.41 -3.88 1.74
N LEU A 176 -12.52 -2.99 0.77
CA LEU A 176 -13.76 -2.36 0.31
C LEU A 176 -14.03 -2.84 -1.12
N ILE A 177 -15.23 -3.33 -1.39
CA ILE A 177 -15.68 -3.72 -2.74
C ILE A 177 -16.96 -2.97 -3.05
N LEU A 178 -17.02 -2.35 -4.23
CA LEU A 178 -18.21 -1.73 -4.78
C LEU A 178 -18.70 -2.55 -5.98
N VAL A 179 -19.96 -2.95 -5.90
CA VAL A 179 -20.69 -3.72 -6.91
C VAL A 179 -21.83 -2.86 -7.43
N TYR A 180 -21.99 -2.83 -8.75
CA TYR A 180 -23.09 -2.15 -9.44
C TYR A 180 -23.80 -3.15 -10.35
N LYS A 181 -25.13 -3.31 -10.18
CA LYS A 181 -25.97 -4.26 -10.94
C LYS A 181 -25.42 -5.70 -10.97
N GLY A 182 -24.83 -6.14 -9.86
CA GLY A 182 -24.25 -7.48 -9.71
C GLY A 182 -22.82 -7.64 -10.24
N GLU A 183 -22.23 -6.60 -10.85
CA GLU A 183 -20.83 -6.61 -11.29
C GLU A 183 -19.93 -5.84 -10.34
N GLN A 184 -18.80 -6.43 -9.94
CA GLN A 184 -17.75 -5.71 -9.21
C GLN A 184 -17.12 -4.68 -10.14
N ILE A 185 -17.26 -3.40 -9.80
CA ILE A 185 -16.69 -2.29 -10.57
C ILE A 185 -15.47 -1.68 -9.90
N TYR A 186 -15.29 -1.90 -8.59
CA TYR A 186 -14.18 -1.33 -7.84
C TYR A 186 -13.86 -2.17 -6.60
N LYS A 187 -12.56 -2.25 -6.29
CA LYS A 187 -12.01 -2.89 -5.10
C LYS A 187 -10.86 -2.04 -4.57
N ALA A 188 -10.81 -1.86 -3.26
CA ALA A 188 -9.74 -1.15 -2.57
C ALA A 188 -9.28 -1.92 -1.33
N LYS A 189 -7.97 -1.92 -1.11
CA LYS A 189 -7.35 -2.26 0.16
C LYS A 189 -7.21 -0.98 0.99
N ILE A 190 -7.77 -1.00 2.19
CA ILE A 190 -7.84 0.14 3.09
C ILE A 190 -7.10 -0.16 4.39
N SER A 191 -6.67 0.87 5.12
CA SER A 191 -6.05 0.68 6.43
C SER A 191 -7.06 0.15 7.47
N PHE A 192 -6.58 -0.46 8.56
CA PHE A 192 -7.46 -0.85 9.68
C PHE A 192 -8.22 0.35 10.27
N ALA A 193 -7.55 1.50 10.41
CA ALA A 193 -8.20 2.73 10.87
C ALA A 193 -9.33 3.19 9.93
N THR A 194 -9.10 3.11 8.62
CA THR A 194 -10.13 3.40 7.61
C THR A 194 -11.30 2.43 7.70
N LEU A 195 -11.02 1.13 7.85
CA LEU A 195 -12.05 0.10 8.01
C LEU A 195 -12.95 0.40 9.22
N TYR A 196 -12.38 0.79 10.35
CA TYR A 196 -13.16 1.10 11.56
C TYR A 196 -14.06 2.31 11.32
N LYS A 197 -13.55 3.37 10.69
CA LYS A 197 -14.36 4.52 10.30
C LYS A 197 -15.53 4.09 9.41
N TYR A 198 -15.28 3.22 8.43
CA TYR A 198 -16.30 2.75 7.48
C TYR A 198 -17.33 1.82 8.13
N LEU A 199 -16.96 1.06 9.15
CA LEU A 199 -17.89 0.25 9.93
C LEU A 199 -18.93 1.10 10.70
N GLU A 200 -18.60 2.34 11.05
CA GLU A 200 -19.50 3.27 11.73
C GLU A 200 -20.34 4.14 10.77
N MET A 201 -20.01 4.17 9.48
CA MET A 201 -20.77 4.93 8.48
C MET A 201 -22.15 4.31 8.24
N ASN A 202 -23.13 5.16 7.94
CA ASN A 202 -24.41 4.66 7.45
C ASN A 202 -24.28 4.15 5.99
N PRO A 203 -25.23 3.34 5.48
CA PRO A 203 -25.11 2.73 4.16
C PRO A 203 -24.95 3.74 3.01
N LYS A 204 -25.63 4.89 3.09
CA LYS A 204 -25.54 5.94 2.05
C LYS A 204 -24.15 6.56 2.02
N GLU A 205 -23.64 6.96 3.18
CA GLU A 205 -22.27 7.50 3.31
C GLU A 205 -21.22 6.52 2.82
N LEU A 206 -21.38 5.23 3.13
CA LEU A 206 -20.43 4.20 2.72
C LEU A 206 -20.41 4.01 1.19
N ILE A 207 -21.57 4.04 0.53
CA ILE A 207 -21.66 4.00 -0.94
C ILE A 207 -21.04 5.26 -1.56
N GLU A 208 -21.36 6.44 -1.03
CA GLU A 208 -20.79 7.70 -1.50
C GLU A 208 -19.27 7.73 -1.38
N GLU A 209 -18.73 7.26 -0.25
CA GLU A 209 -17.29 7.16 0.00
C GLU A 209 -16.62 6.18 -0.97
N ALA A 210 -17.17 4.98 -1.16
CA ALA A 210 -16.64 4.01 -2.12
C ALA A 210 -16.61 4.57 -3.55
N PHE A 211 -17.64 5.35 -3.91
CA PHE A 211 -17.73 5.99 -5.21
C PHE A 211 -16.74 7.16 -5.35
N ASN A 212 -16.53 7.96 -4.30
CA ASN A 212 -15.52 9.02 -4.27
C ASN A 212 -14.11 8.47 -4.51
N LEU A 213 -13.80 7.30 -3.93
CA LEU A 213 -12.50 6.65 -4.14
C LEU A 213 -12.34 6.16 -5.60
N LEU A 214 -13.37 5.52 -6.16
CA LEU A 214 -13.41 5.13 -7.57
C LEU A 214 -13.18 6.34 -8.49
N GLU A 215 -13.88 7.45 -8.26
CA GLU A 215 -13.65 8.69 -9.00
C GLU A 215 -12.22 9.23 -8.83
N GLY A 216 -11.68 9.15 -7.61
CA GLY A 216 -10.29 9.50 -7.33
C GLY A 216 -9.30 8.72 -8.21
N LEU A 217 -9.48 7.40 -8.28
CA LEU A 217 -8.66 6.51 -9.10
C LEU A 217 -8.79 6.82 -10.60
N VAL A 218 -10.02 7.03 -11.09
CA VAL A 218 -10.29 7.41 -12.49
C VAL A 218 -9.64 8.76 -12.82
N ASN A 219 -9.75 9.74 -11.93
CA ASN A 219 -9.13 11.06 -12.10
C ASN A 219 -7.59 10.99 -12.10
N LEU A 220 -7.00 10.12 -11.29
CA LEU A 220 -5.56 9.85 -11.34
C LEU A 220 -5.17 9.25 -12.69
N GLN A 221 -5.94 8.30 -13.22
CA GLN A 221 -5.70 7.75 -14.55
C GLN A 221 -5.80 8.82 -15.64
N GLY A 222 -6.72 9.79 -15.52
CA GLY A 222 -6.78 10.92 -16.45
C GLY A 222 -5.58 11.86 -16.42
N LYS A 223 -4.78 11.84 -15.35
CA LYS A 223 -3.53 12.62 -15.23
C LYS A 223 -2.31 11.88 -15.77
N ALA A 224 -2.36 10.56 -15.89
CA ALA A 224 -1.38 9.80 -16.66
C ALA A 224 -1.52 10.23 -18.12
N SER A 225 -0.59 11.03 -18.63
CA SER A 225 -0.66 11.62 -19.97
C SER A 225 -1.08 10.60 -21.03
N SER A 226 -1.92 11.04 -21.97
CA SER A 226 -2.67 10.23 -22.95
C SER A 226 -1.90 9.16 -23.74
N ASP A 227 -0.56 9.22 -23.76
CA ASP A 227 0.28 8.36 -24.60
C ASP A 227 0.77 7.08 -23.89
N SER A 228 0.90 7.07 -22.56
CA SER A 228 1.41 5.90 -21.83
C SER A 228 0.33 5.13 -21.06
N ASN A 229 -0.84 5.74 -20.78
CA ASN A 229 -1.85 5.24 -19.84
C ASN A 229 -1.26 4.80 -18.48
N ILE A 230 -0.06 5.26 -18.13
CA ILE A 230 0.69 4.86 -16.94
C ILE A 230 1.27 6.13 -16.31
N LEU A 231 0.96 6.35 -15.04
CA LEU A 231 1.66 7.26 -14.16
C LEU A 231 2.50 6.41 -13.19
N PRO A 232 3.81 6.27 -13.43
CA PRO A 232 4.65 5.30 -12.73
C PRO A 232 4.56 5.36 -11.21
N GLY A 233 4.28 4.21 -10.59
CA GLY A 233 4.16 4.04 -9.16
C GLY A 233 2.83 4.56 -8.59
N ILE A 234 1.94 5.11 -9.41
CA ILE A 234 0.67 5.68 -8.97
C ILE A 234 -0.49 4.91 -9.56
N VAL A 235 -0.60 4.86 -10.89
CA VAL A 235 -1.76 4.27 -11.57
C VAL A 235 -1.41 3.79 -12.97
N GLU A 236 -2.06 2.72 -13.41
CA GLU A 236 -2.04 2.24 -14.79
C GLU A 236 -3.45 1.96 -15.29
N GLY A 237 -3.68 2.21 -16.57
CA GLY A 237 -4.92 1.90 -17.27
C GLY A 237 -4.65 1.00 -18.46
N GLN A 238 -5.43 -0.06 -18.60
CA GLN A 238 -5.30 -1.00 -19.71
C GLN A 238 -6.64 -1.59 -20.11
N ARG A 239 -6.80 -1.91 -21.39
CA ARG A 239 -7.96 -2.64 -21.88
C ARG A 239 -7.76 -4.13 -21.68
N LYS A 240 -8.74 -4.81 -21.07
CA LYS A 240 -8.72 -6.26 -20.85
C LYS A 240 -10.13 -6.84 -20.98
N ASN A 241 -10.32 -7.82 -21.85
CA ASN A 241 -11.57 -8.59 -21.98
C ASN A 241 -12.84 -7.72 -22.11
N GLY A 242 -12.80 -6.66 -22.94
CA GLY A 242 -13.94 -5.76 -23.13
C GLY A 242 -14.19 -4.77 -21.99
N LYS A 243 -13.33 -4.75 -20.96
CA LYS A 243 -13.34 -3.76 -19.88
C LYS A 243 -12.12 -2.85 -19.94
N PHE A 244 -12.26 -1.67 -19.37
CA PHE A 244 -11.15 -0.78 -19.05
C PHE A 244 -10.77 -1.01 -17.58
N VAL A 245 -9.55 -1.46 -17.35
CA VAL A 245 -9.04 -1.80 -16.02
C VAL A 245 -8.08 -0.71 -15.58
N ILE A 246 -8.35 -0.12 -14.42
CA ILE A 246 -7.48 0.90 -13.79
C ILE A 246 -6.93 0.29 -12.50
N LYS A 247 -5.62 0.28 -12.32
CA LYS A 247 -4.98 -0.27 -11.13
C LYS A 247 -4.07 0.77 -10.47
N SER A 248 -4.11 0.83 -9.16
CA SER A 248 -3.04 1.33 -8.30
C SER A 248 -2.54 0.16 -7.45
N GLU A 249 -1.53 0.36 -6.60
CA GLU A 249 -1.09 -0.71 -5.71
C GLU A 249 -2.20 -1.20 -4.75
N ASN A 250 -3.09 -0.32 -4.32
CA ASN A 250 -4.13 -0.69 -3.34
C ASN A 250 -5.52 -0.78 -3.96
N GLU A 251 -5.70 -0.40 -5.23
CA GLU A 251 -7.03 -0.25 -5.81
C GLU A 251 -7.09 -0.84 -7.22
N GLU A 252 -8.25 -1.37 -7.56
CA GLU A 252 -8.54 -1.87 -8.89
C GLU A 252 -9.98 -1.50 -9.26
N ALA A 253 -10.14 -0.85 -10.41
CA ALA A 253 -11.43 -0.63 -11.04
C ALA A 253 -11.52 -1.44 -12.33
N GLU A 254 -12.61 -2.17 -12.49
CA GLU A 254 -12.94 -2.89 -13.71
C GLU A 254 -14.23 -2.32 -14.30
N ILE A 255 -14.10 -1.47 -15.30
CA ILE A 255 -15.22 -0.68 -15.82
C ILE A 255 -15.63 -1.23 -17.20
N PRO A 256 -16.93 -1.50 -17.45
CA PRO A 256 -17.42 -1.97 -18.74
C PRO A 256 -17.41 -0.84 -19.79
N ALA A 257 -16.21 -0.47 -20.22
CA ALA A 257 -15.94 0.63 -21.14
C ALA A 257 -14.80 0.26 -22.10
N GLU A 258 -14.84 0.79 -23.32
CA GLU A 258 -13.84 0.50 -24.35
C GLU A 258 -12.67 1.49 -24.37
N SER A 259 -12.86 2.67 -23.78
CA SER A 259 -11.89 3.76 -23.74
C SER A 259 -11.98 4.51 -22.41
N TYR A 260 -10.94 5.29 -22.09
CA TYR A 260 -10.96 6.18 -20.93
C TYR A 260 -12.06 7.26 -21.04
N ASP A 261 -12.41 7.70 -22.25
CA ASP A 261 -13.52 8.63 -22.46
C ASP A 261 -14.87 8.00 -22.11
N ASP A 262 -15.05 6.72 -22.43
CA ASP A 262 -16.26 5.98 -22.05
C ASP A 262 -16.30 5.67 -20.56
N VAL A 263 -15.14 5.45 -19.93
CA VAL A 263 -15.03 5.39 -18.46
C VAL A 263 -15.58 6.67 -17.83
N LYS A 264 -15.15 7.86 -18.30
CA LYS A 264 -15.64 9.14 -17.75
C LYS A 264 -17.16 9.29 -17.88
N LYS A 265 -17.74 8.88 -19.01
CA LYS A 265 -19.20 8.89 -19.22
C LYS A 265 -19.91 7.93 -18.27
N PHE A 266 -19.38 6.71 -18.13
CA PHE A 266 -19.91 5.68 -17.24
C PHE A 266 -19.94 6.16 -15.79
N ILE A 267 -18.82 6.68 -15.29
CA ILE A 267 -18.70 7.25 -13.94
C ILE A 267 -19.68 8.42 -13.75
N SER A 268 -19.78 9.32 -14.73
CA SER A 268 -20.73 10.44 -14.67
C SER A 268 -22.19 9.98 -14.59
N SER A 269 -22.54 8.87 -15.27
CA SER A 269 -23.86 8.24 -15.17
C SER A 269 -24.11 7.67 -13.78
N LEU A 270 -23.16 6.89 -13.25
CA LEU A 270 -23.27 6.31 -11.91
C LEU A 270 -23.43 7.38 -10.82
N ARG A 271 -22.70 8.50 -10.95
CA ARG A 271 -22.78 9.59 -9.96
C ARG A 271 -24.20 10.13 -9.82
N ARG A 272 -24.94 10.23 -10.94
CA ARG A 272 -26.35 10.67 -10.92
C ARG A 272 -27.23 9.68 -10.17
N GLU A 273 -27.00 8.37 -10.35
CA GLU A 273 -27.74 7.34 -9.61
C GLU A 273 -27.44 7.39 -8.10
N VAL A 274 -26.18 7.56 -7.70
CA VAL A 274 -25.82 7.69 -6.27
C VAL A 274 -26.48 8.90 -5.62
N TYR A 275 -26.51 10.07 -6.29
CA TYR A 275 -27.18 11.26 -5.74
C TYR A 275 -28.70 11.14 -5.64
N LEU A 276 -29.33 10.38 -6.54
CA LEU A 276 -30.77 10.17 -6.55
C LEU A 276 -31.23 9.08 -5.57
N SER A 277 -30.30 8.24 -5.08
CA SER A 277 -30.53 7.24 -4.02
C SER A 277 -30.52 7.83 -2.61
#